data_AF-A0A383CUF9-F1
#
_entry.id   AF-A0A383CUF9-F1
#
_cell.length_a   1.000
_cell.length_b   1.000
_cell.length_c   1.000
_cell.angle_alpha   90.00
_cell.angle_beta   90.00
_cell.angle_gamma   90.00
#
_symmetry.space_group_name_H-M   'P 1'
#
loop_
_entity.id
_entity.type
_entity.pdbx_description
1 polymer ?
#
loop_
_entity_poly.entity_id
_entity_poly.type
_entity_poly.pdbx_seq_one_letter_code
_entity_poly.pdbx_strand_id
1 'polypeptide(L)'
;VSCVILDNSTISEALVHYSVDGGDHVSVAMTSDDDSTFTGVIPVASENTVYYYITATDDGADQSEPKTSMYPYDIEHEQLGFHVTDDLTVGMIQETPWPAGNTLYEGCNVTLTGIVTADTAQYNSVYSAYALQNEAGQWNGLIFDTDAIVQISRGDDVSVTGLITEYAHGDEYGYQLDGNTRLINADVTVNSSGNDTPAPLVASCEDLTQTAEEVESYEGVLVKLENVTVSSVNAYDWS
;
A
#
# COMPACT_ATOMS: atom_id res chain seq x y z
N VAL A 1 4.24 15.29 9.50
CA VAL A 1 4.30 13.87 9.88
C VAL A 1 4.37 13.75 11.40
N SER A 2 3.81 12.70 11.98
CA SER A 2 3.85 12.47 13.43
C SER A 2 4.03 10.98 13.73
N CYS A 3 4.75 10.66 14.79
CA CYS A 3 4.89 9.28 15.27
C CYS A 3 5.00 9.24 16.80
N VAL A 4 4.78 8.04 17.35
CA VAL A 4 5.05 7.78 18.76
C VAL A 4 6.50 7.35 18.91
N ILE A 5 7.25 8.04 19.77
CA ILE A 5 8.62 7.70 20.13
C ILE A 5 8.61 7.43 21.64
N LEU A 6 9.05 6.23 22.02
CA LEU A 6 9.07 5.79 23.40
C LEU A 6 10.50 5.61 23.87
N ASP A 7 10.77 6.05 25.09
CA ASP A 7 12.01 5.82 25.80
C ASP A 7 11.72 5.60 27.28
N ASN A 8 12.65 4.94 28.00
CA ASN A 8 12.52 4.72 29.45
C ASN A 8 13.07 5.90 30.29
N SER A 9 13.54 6.96 29.63
CA SER A 9 14.02 8.22 30.17
C SER A 9 13.51 9.40 29.33
N THR A 10 14.39 10.21 28.74
CA THR A 10 14.01 11.38 27.92
C THR A 10 14.52 11.23 26.49
N ILE A 11 13.71 11.65 25.52
CA ILE A 11 14.18 11.85 24.14
C ILE A 11 14.92 13.19 24.06
N SER A 12 16.22 13.16 23.77
CA SER A 12 17.05 14.36 23.64
C SER A 12 16.97 15.00 22.25
N GLU A 13 16.75 14.19 21.22
CA GLU A 13 16.58 14.63 19.84
C GLU A 13 15.65 13.69 19.09
N ALA A 14 14.75 14.26 18.27
CA ALA A 14 13.99 13.52 17.29
C ALA A 14 14.02 14.31 15.97
N LEU A 15 14.34 13.64 14.86
CA LEU A 15 14.47 14.24 13.54
C LEU A 15 13.63 13.47 12.54
N VAL A 16 13.00 14.21 11.62
CA VAL A 16 12.54 13.66 10.34
C VAL A 16 13.59 14.02 9.30
N HIS A 17 14.14 13.01 8.65
CA HIS A 17 15.01 13.15 7.49
C HIS A 17 14.17 12.88 6.26
N TYR A 18 14.07 13.84 5.35
CA TYR A 18 13.19 13.75 4.19
C TYR A 18 13.88 14.17 2.90
N SER A 19 13.45 13.55 1.81
CA SER A 19 13.77 13.89 0.43
C SER A 19 12.47 14.28 -0.27
N VAL A 20 12.55 15.29 -1.13
CA VAL A 20 11.44 15.73 -1.99
C VAL A 20 11.85 15.46 -3.43
N ASP A 21 10.98 14.77 -4.17
CA ASP A 21 11.15 14.42 -5.58
C ASP A 21 12.49 13.72 -5.90
N GLY A 22 12.98 12.90 -4.96
CA GLY A 22 14.25 12.17 -5.09
C GLY A 22 15.50 13.03 -4.93
N GLY A 23 15.38 14.25 -4.39
CA GLY A 23 16.52 15.11 -4.04
C GLY A 23 17.32 14.62 -2.82
N ASP A 24 18.35 15.37 -2.44
CA ASP A 24 19.15 15.08 -1.24
C ASP A 24 18.29 15.16 0.04
N HIS A 25 18.57 14.29 1.01
CA HIS A 25 17.90 14.35 2.31
C HIS A 25 18.29 15.62 3.08
N VAL A 26 17.28 16.22 3.70
CA VAL A 26 17.39 17.30 4.68
C VAL A 26 16.62 16.93 5.94
N SER A 27 16.96 17.54 7.07
CA SER A 27 16.38 17.18 8.36
C SER A 27 15.60 18.34 8.98
N VAL A 28 14.49 18.03 9.64
CA VAL A 28 13.76 18.93 10.52
C VAL A 28 13.62 18.31 11.90
N ALA A 29 13.73 19.13 12.94
CA ALA A 29 13.46 18.70 14.30
C ALA A 29 11.98 18.36 14.47
N MET A 30 11.71 17.28 15.19
CA MET A 30 10.38 16.98 15.68
C MET A 30 10.19 17.58 17.07
N THR A 31 8.97 18.01 17.36
CA THR A 31 8.58 18.54 18.68
C THR A 31 7.41 17.75 19.22
N SER A 32 7.31 17.64 20.54
CA SER A 32 6.18 17.00 21.22
C SER A 32 5.61 17.96 22.28
N ASP A 33 4.28 18.02 22.39
CA ASP A 33 3.58 18.72 23.48
C ASP A 33 3.35 17.79 24.69
N ASP A 34 3.63 16.49 24.53
CA ASP A 34 3.59 15.46 25.58
C ASP A 34 4.90 14.62 25.58
N ASP A 35 4.96 13.53 26.36
CA ASP A 35 6.17 12.71 26.47
C ASP A 35 6.27 11.60 25.39
N SER A 36 5.48 11.65 24.31
CA SER A 36 5.34 10.50 23.40
C SER A 36 5.14 10.82 21.92
N THR A 37 4.26 11.75 21.56
CA THR A 37 3.87 11.98 20.15
C THR A 37 4.64 13.12 19.54
N PHE A 38 5.68 12.78 18.77
CA PHE A 38 6.55 13.75 18.12
C PHE A 38 5.99 14.12 16.74
N THR A 39 6.02 15.41 16.42
CA THR A 39 5.55 15.97 15.16
C THR A 39 6.65 16.77 14.47
N GLY A 40 6.89 16.48 13.20
CA GLY A 40 7.79 17.23 12.31
C GLY A 40 7.04 17.82 11.12
N VAL A 41 7.42 19.03 10.71
CA VAL A 41 6.82 19.74 9.58
C VAL A 41 7.75 19.68 8.38
N ILE A 42 7.34 18.97 7.34
CA ILE A 42 8.04 18.90 6.06
C ILE A 42 7.47 19.99 5.14
N PRO A 43 8.28 20.94 4.63
CA PRO A 43 7.82 21.88 3.62
C PRO A 43 7.59 21.15 2.29
N VAL A 44 6.40 21.31 1.73
CA VAL A 44 6.00 20.66 0.47
C VAL A 44 5.33 21.64 -0.48
N ALA A 45 5.35 21.32 -1.76
CA ALA A 45 4.56 21.91 -2.83
C ALA A 45 3.62 20.86 -3.43
N SER A 46 2.60 21.31 -4.17
CA SER A 46 1.70 20.42 -4.92
C SER A 46 2.49 19.49 -5.83
N GLU A 47 2.02 18.24 -5.96
CA GLU A 47 2.60 17.19 -6.80
C GLU A 47 3.95 16.66 -6.31
N ASN A 48 4.49 17.14 -5.18
CA ASN A 48 5.69 16.56 -4.62
C ASN A 48 5.46 15.10 -4.21
N THR A 49 6.49 14.30 -4.39
CA THR A 49 6.62 13.00 -3.72
C THR A 49 7.66 13.12 -2.62
N VAL A 50 7.27 12.76 -1.40
CA VAL A 50 8.12 12.85 -0.22
C VAL A 50 8.50 11.45 0.23
N TYR A 51 9.79 11.23 0.46
CA TYR A 51 10.30 10.06 1.16
C TYR A 51 10.95 10.50 2.45
N TYR A 52 10.74 9.78 3.54
CA TYR A 52 11.29 10.15 4.83
C TYR A 52 11.53 8.95 5.75
N TYR A 53 12.42 9.17 6.71
CA TYR A 53 12.65 8.30 7.85
C TYR A 53 12.87 9.14 9.11
N ILE A 54 12.75 8.51 10.26
CA ILE A 54 12.79 9.16 11.56
C ILE A 54 13.99 8.63 12.33
N THR A 55 14.71 9.51 13.02
CA THR A 55 15.71 9.13 14.02
C THR A 55 15.36 9.72 15.37
N ALA A 56 15.61 8.98 16.45
CA ALA A 56 15.46 9.46 17.81
C ALA A 56 16.69 9.10 18.64
N THR A 57 17.17 10.06 19.43
CA THR A 57 18.30 9.89 20.35
C THR A 57 17.81 10.08 21.79
N ASP A 58 18.11 9.12 22.67
CA ASP A 58 17.82 9.21 24.10
C ASP A 58 18.74 10.22 24.82
N ASP A 59 18.54 10.46 26.10
CA ASP A 59 19.38 11.36 26.92
C ASP A 59 20.61 10.65 27.53
N GLY A 60 20.76 9.35 27.31
CA GLY A 60 21.80 8.51 27.89
C GLY A 60 21.68 8.30 29.40
N ALA A 61 20.55 8.61 30.03
CA ALA A 61 20.34 8.37 31.46
C ALA A 61 20.53 6.88 31.79
N ASP A 62 21.31 6.60 32.84
CA ASP A 62 21.72 5.24 33.24
C ASP A 62 22.49 4.44 32.15
N GLN A 63 23.00 5.12 31.13
CA GLN A 63 23.83 4.55 30.05
C GLN A 63 25.23 5.19 30.03
N SER A 64 26.14 4.59 29.26
CA SER A 64 27.49 5.16 29.08
C SER A 64 27.50 6.38 28.15
N GLU A 65 26.54 6.45 27.24
CA GLU A 65 26.36 7.51 26.24
C GLU A 65 24.93 7.49 25.69
N PRO A 66 24.44 8.61 25.12
CA PRO A 66 23.19 8.63 24.36
C PRO A 66 23.19 7.66 23.19
N LYS A 67 22.05 7.05 22.89
CA LYS A 67 21.88 6.13 21.74
C LYS A 67 20.83 6.63 20.77
N THR A 68 21.07 6.36 19.49
CA THR A 68 20.17 6.71 18.39
C THR A 68 19.55 5.47 17.78
N SER A 69 18.25 5.50 17.55
CA SER A 69 17.50 4.54 16.73
C SER A 69 16.92 5.21 15.50
N MET A 70 16.60 4.43 14.48
CA MET A 70 15.97 4.90 13.25
C MET A 70 14.79 4.02 12.82
N TYR A 71 13.83 4.62 12.13
CA TYR A 71 12.67 3.95 11.54
C TYR A 71 12.32 4.55 10.18
N PRO A 72 12.23 3.74 9.10
CA PRO A 72 12.59 2.32 9.04
C PRO A 72 14.07 2.06 9.33
N TYR A 73 14.44 0.79 9.55
CA TYR A 73 15.79 0.40 9.98
C TYR A 73 16.85 0.49 8.85
N ASP A 74 16.44 0.30 7.59
CA ASP A 74 17.32 0.34 6.42
C ASP A 74 16.68 1.19 5.31
N ILE A 75 17.21 2.40 5.13
CA ILE A 75 16.66 3.40 4.20
C ILE A 75 16.99 3.15 2.74
N GLU A 76 17.90 2.21 2.44
CA GLU A 76 18.13 1.74 1.08
C GLU A 76 17.12 0.65 0.69
N HIS A 77 16.53 -0.01 1.69
CA HIS A 77 15.53 -1.05 1.51
C HIS A 77 14.10 -0.55 1.63
N GLU A 78 13.84 0.43 2.52
CA GLU A 78 12.50 0.93 2.82
C GLU A 78 12.54 2.37 3.38
N GLN A 79 11.65 3.24 2.91
CA GLN A 79 11.35 4.51 3.57
C GLN A 79 9.83 4.74 3.62
N LEU A 80 9.40 5.53 4.60
CA LEU A 80 8.04 6.05 4.63
C LEU A 80 7.90 7.11 3.53
N GLY A 81 6.68 7.40 3.10
CA GLY A 81 6.47 8.45 2.12
C GLY A 81 5.03 8.87 1.95
N PHE A 82 4.81 9.81 1.03
CA PHE A 82 3.50 10.20 0.55
C PHE A 82 3.62 11.08 -0.69
N HIS A 83 2.59 11.07 -1.53
CA HIS A 83 2.37 12.03 -2.59
C HIS A 83 1.52 13.21 -2.09
N VAL A 84 1.89 14.42 -2.50
CA VAL A 84 1.17 15.65 -2.20
C VAL A 84 0.13 15.88 -3.29
N THR A 85 -1.03 15.24 -3.11
CA THR A 85 -2.14 15.27 -4.06
C THR A 85 -3.48 15.35 -3.33
N ASP A 86 -4.47 15.95 -3.99
CA ASP A 86 -5.88 15.88 -3.59
C ASP A 86 -6.62 14.70 -4.25
N ASP A 87 -5.97 14.07 -5.24
CA ASP A 87 -6.50 12.94 -6.02
C ASP A 87 -5.51 11.77 -5.92
N LEU A 88 -5.76 10.88 -4.97
CA LEU A 88 -4.93 9.71 -4.72
C LEU A 88 -5.39 8.56 -5.63
N THR A 89 -4.47 8.03 -6.42
CA THR A 89 -4.76 6.97 -7.40
C THR A 89 -4.33 5.59 -6.89
N VAL A 90 -4.81 4.53 -7.55
CA VAL A 90 -4.37 3.16 -7.24
C VAL A 90 -2.88 2.98 -7.49
N GLY A 91 -2.35 3.50 -8.60
CA GLY A 91 -0.90 3.44 -8.88
C GLY A 91 -0.05 4.11 -7.80
N MET A 92 -0.50 5.25 -7.24
CA MET A 92 0.20 5.90 -6.12
C MET A 92 0.21 5.07 -4.83
N ILE A 93 -0.77 4.18 -4.65
CA ILE A 93 -0.83 3.28 -3.50
C ILE A 93 0.05 2.05 -3.76
N GLN A 94 0.01 1.49 -4.96
CA GLN A 94 0.71 0.28 -5.33
C GLN A 94 2.22 0.48 -5.56
N GLU A 95 2.61 1.57 -6.20
CA GLU A 95 4.00 1.78 -6.61
C GLU A 95 4.89 2.21 -5.44
N THR A 96 6.06 1.57 -5.33
CA THR A 96 7.12 1.97 -4.41
C THR A 96 8.48 1.90 -5.10
N PRO A 97 9.39 2.88 -4.88
CA PRO A 97 10.75 2.78 -5.38
C PRO A 97 11.63 1.88 -4.51
N TRP A 98 11.11 1.40 -3.37
CA TRP A 98 11.86 0.72 -2.35
C TRP A 98 11.87 -0.80 -2.58
N PRO A 99 13.05 -1.47 -2.49
CA PRO A 99 13.13 -2.91 -2.71
C PRO A 99 12.31 -3.79 -1.74
N ALA A 100 11.80 -3.22 -0.65
CA ALA A 100 10.89 -3.91 0.26
C ALA A 100 9.51 -4.21 -0.36
N GLY A 101 9.11 -3.54 -1.45
CA GLY A 101 7.80 -3.73 -2.10
C GLY A 101 6.62 -3.08 -1.38
N ASN A 102 6.81 -2.64 -0.13
CA ASN A 102 5.73 -2.03 0.66
C ASN A 102 5.25 -0.69 0.10
N THR A 103 3.93 -0.50 0.10
CA THR A 103 3.27 0.79 -0.13
C THR A 103 3.76 1.89 0.81
N LEU A 104 3.80 3.13 0.31
CA LEU A 104 4.08 4.32 1.13
C LEU A 104 2.97 4.63 2.15
N TYR A 105 1.81 3.96 2.03
CA TYR A 105 0.59 4.26 2.78
C TYR A 105 0.20 3.18 3.79
N GLU A 106 1.13 2.29 4.18
CA GLU A 106 0.87 1.23 5.16
C GLU A 106 0.21 1.80 6.42
N GLY A 107 -0.89 1.21 6.84
CA GLY A 107 -1.64 1.63 8.01
C GLY A 107 -2.44 2.94 7.85
N CYS A 108 -2.50 3.52 6.65
CA CYS A 108 -3.32 4.71 6.38
C CYS A 108 -4.74 4.33 5.98
N ASN A 109 -5.71 5.10 6.45
CA ASN A 109 -7.09 4.99 5.98
C ASN A 109 -7.31 5.94 4.80
N VAL A 110 -7.47 5.40 3.59
CA VAL A 110 -7.56 6.17 2.34
C VAL A 110 -8.87 5.89 1.61
N THR A 111 -9.21 6.75 0.64
CA THR A 111 -10.33 6.54 -0.29
C THR A 111 -9.79 6.48 -1.71
N LEU A 112 -10.13 5.42 -2.45
CA LEU A 112 -9.77 5.24 -3.85
C LEU A 112 -11.03 5.03 -4.69
N THR A 113 -11.00 5.52 -5.92
CA THR A 113 -12.12 5.35 -6.88
C THR A 113 -11.66 4.52 -8.07
N GLY A 114 -12.51 3.60 -8.52
CA GLY A 114 -12.26 2.86 -9.76
C GLY A 114 -13.41 1.93 -10.15
N ILE A 115 -13.22 1.26 -11.28
CA ILE A 115 -14.17 0.30 -11.84
C ILE A 115 -13.91 -1.10 -11.25
N VAL A 116 -14.96 -1.73 -10.74
CA VAL A 116 -14.91 -3.12 -10.25
C VAL A 116 -14.56 -4.07 -11.41
N THR A 117 -13.46 -4.80 -11.27
CA THR A 117 -12.99 -5.83 -12.22
C THR A 117 -13.20 -7.24 -11.70
N ALA A 118 -13.28 -7.40 -10.38
CA ALA A 118 -13.73 -8.62 -9.72
C ALA A 118 -14.78 -8.32 -8.65
N ASP A 119 -15.93 -8.98 -8.80
CA ASP A 119 -17.18 -8.61 -8.15
C ASP A 119 -17.60 -9.61 -7.07
N THR A 120 -18.86 -9.53 -6.62
CA THR A 120 -19.42 -10.42 -5.59
C THR A 120 -19.31 -11.91 -5.95
N ALA A 121 -19.22 -12.30 -7.22
CA ALA A 121 -18.99 -13.70 -7.57
C ALA A 121 -17.58 -14.17 -7.17
N GLN A 122 -16.56 -13.33 -7.37
CA GLN A 122 -15.20 -13.63 -6.90
C GLN A 122 -15.11 -13.58 -5.38
N TYR A 123 -15.78 -12.62 -4.74
CA TYR A 123 -15.81 -12.55 -3.29
C TYR A 123 -16.40 -13.82 -2.64
N ASN A 124 -17.42 -14.42 -3.26
CA ASN A 124 -17.99 -15.69 -2.78
C ASN A 124 -17.17 -16.93 -3.16
N SER A 125 -16.04 -16.76 -3.87
CA SER A 125 -15.10 -17.85 -4.16
C SER A 125 -14.09 -18.02 -3.02
N VAL A 126 -13.18 -18.98 -3.15
CA VAL A 126 -12.08 -19.17 -2.19
C VAL A 126 -11.18 -17.94 -2.05
N TYR A 127 -11.16 -17.04 -3.04
CA TYR A 127 -10.34 -15.82 -3.02
C TYR A 127 -10.83 -14.78 -2.00
N SER A 128 -12.13 -14.74 -1.70
CA SER A 128 -12.72 -13.90 -0.63
C SER A 128 -12.37 -12.40 -0.70
N ALA A 129 -12.21 -11.85 -1.91
CA ALA A 129 -11.90 -10.44 -2.10
C ALA A 129 -12.42 -9.91 -3.44
N TYR A 130 -12.62 -8.59 -3.50
CA TYR A 130 -12.96 -7.84 -4.70
C TYR A 130 -11.69 -7.27 -5.34
N ALA A 131 -11.81 -6.80 -6.58
CA ALA A 131 -10.77 -6.00 -7.22
C ALA A 131 -11.38 -4.82 -7.99
N LEU A 132 -10.67 -3.70 -8.01
CA LEU A 132 -11.00 -2.52 -8.80
C LEU A 132 -9.78 -2.05 -9.58
N GLN A 133 -10.04 -1.26 -10.62
CA GLN A 133 -9.03 -0.53 -11.36
C GLN A 133 -9.50 0.88 -11.68
N ASN A 134 -8.63 1.87 -11.44
CA ASN A 134 -8.90 3.25 -11.86
C ASN A 134 -8.55 3.49 -13.33
N GLU A 135 -7.57 2.75 -13.89
CA GLU A 135 -7.16 2.82 -15.30
C GLU A 135 -6.74 1.44 -15.85
N ALA A 136 -6.48 1.35 -17.16
CA ALA A 136 -5.92 0.16 -17.78
C ALA A 136 -4.39 0.20 -17.73
N GLY A 137 -3.75 -0.93 -17.42
CA GLY A 137 -2.29 -1.06 -17.37
C GLY A 137 -1.81 -1.67 -16.06
N GLN A 138 -0.50 -1.87 -15.97
CA GLN A 138 0.19 -2.26 -14.74
C GLN A 138 -0.06 -1.22 -13.63
N TRP A 139 0.07 -1.64 -12.37
CA TRP A 139 -0.04 -0.81 -11.16
C TRP A 139 -1.40 -0.16 -10.89
N ASN A 140 -2.35 -0.27 -11.81
CA ASN A 140 -3.65 0.40 -11.70
C ASN A 140 -4.73 -0.48 -11.06
N GLY A 141 -4.37 -1.66 -10.57
CA GLY A 141 -5.25 -2.64 -9.92
C GLY A 141 -5.07 -2.68 -8.41
N LEU A 142 -6.15 -2.92 -7.68
CA LEU A 142 -6.12 -3.07 -6.24
C LEU A 142 -7.15 -4.11 -5.79
N ILE A 143 -6.73 -4.94 -4.83
CA ILE A 143 -7.61 -5.88 -4.15
C ILE A 143 -8.16 -5.22 -2.89
N PHE A 144 -9.44 -5.46 -2.60
CA PHE A 144 -10.03 -4.97 -1.35
C PHE A 144 -11.00 -5.97 -0.71
N ASP A 145 -11.14 -5.85 0.60
CA ASP A 145 -12.04 -6.64 1.45
C ASP A 145 -12.89 -5.74 2.36
N THR A 146 -14.05 -6.26 2.74
CA THR A 146 -15.11 -5.56 3.47
C THR A 146 -15.58 -6.43 4.63
N ASP A 147 -15.93 -5.84 5.79
CA ASP A 147 -16.41 -6.60 6.96
C ASP A 147 -17.67 -7.44 6.70
N ALA A 148 -18.48 -7.03 5.73
CA ALA A 148 -19.67 -7.74 5.29
C ALA A 148 -19.80 -7.66 3.77
N ILE A 149 -20.30 -8.74 3.15
CA ILE A 149 -20.48 -8.82 1.70
C ILE A 149 -21.27 -7.63 1.17
N VAL A 150 -20.65 -6.88 0.24
CA VAL A 150 -21.28 -5.84 -0.55
C VAL A 150 -21.71 -6.41 -1.91
N GLN A 151 -22.92 -6.07 -2.35
CA GLN A 151 -23.43 -6.51 -3.66
C GLN A 151 -23.01 -5.49 -4.73
N ILE A 152 -21.96 -5.82 -5.47
CA ILE A 152 -21.42 -5.04 -6.60
C ILE A 152 -21.16 -5.96 -7.78
N SER A 153 -21.18 -5.41 -8.99
CA SER A 153 -20.96 -6.10 -10.26
C SER A 153 -19.77 -5.52 -10.99
N ARG A 154 -19.13 -6.32 -11.87
CA ARG A 154 -18.12 -5.79 -12.78
C ARG A 154 -18.69 -4.62 -13.58
N GLY A 155 -17.93 -3.53 -13.70
CA GLY A 155 -18.38 -2.29 -14.36
C GLY A 155 -19.08 -1.30 -13.44
N ASP A 156 -19.28 -1.61 -12.15
CA ASP A 156 -19.63 -0.59 -11.15
C ASP A 156 -18.42 0.32 -10.90
N ASP A 157 -18.64 1.63 -10.95
CA ASP A 157 -17.67 2.64 -10.49
C ASP A 157 -17.91 2.86 -9.00
N VAL A 158 -16.89 2.60 -8.19
CA VAL A 158 -17.00 2.61 -6.73
C VAL A 158 -15.94 3.51 -6.11
N SER A 159 -16.33 4.21 -5.04
CA SER A 159 -15.41 4.81 -4.08
C SER A 159 -15.26 3.85 -2.89
N VAL A 160 -14.05 3.39 -2.62
CA VAL A 160 -13.73 2.44 -1.56
C VAL A 160 -12.86 3.15 -0.52
N THR A 161 -13.33 3.19 0.72
CA THR A 161 -12.58 3.77 1.85
C THR A 161 -12.19 2.67 2.82
N GLY A 162 -10.93 2.55 3.18
CA GLY A 162 -10.48 1.51 4.10
C GLY A 162 -9.02 1.68 4.50
N LEU A 163 -8.52 0.71 5.27
CA LEU A 163 -7.15 0.66 5.75
C LEU A 163 -6.24 0.00 4.71
N ILE A 164 -5.16 0.67 4.32
CA ILE A 164 -4.11 0.11 3.49
C ILE A 164 -3.23 -0.82 4.32
N THR A 165 -2.95 -2.00 3.77
CA THR A 165 -2.04 -2.95 4.39
C THR A 165 -1.34 -3.85 3.36
N GLU A 166 -0.10 -4.23 3.66
CA GLU A 166 0.68 -5.30 3.03
C GLU A 166 0.50 -6.65 3.72
N TYR A 167 -0.09 -6.67 4.91
CA TYR A 167 -0.14 -7.86 5.77
C TYR A 167 -1.45 -8.62 5.63
N ALA A 168 -1.34 -9.94 5.72
CA ALA A 168 -2.50 -10.80 5.83
C ALA A 168 -3.18 -10.64 7.22
N HIS A 169 -4.15 -9.73 7.32
CA HIS A 169 -4.95 -9.55 8.53
C HIS A 169 -6.18 -10.46 8.54
N GLY A 170 -6.27 -11.32 9.55
CA GLY A 170 -7.50 -12.08 9.86
C GLY A 170 -7.76 -13.29 8.97
N ASP A 171 -6.86 -13.65 8.07
CA ASP A 171 -6.92 -14.94 7.37
C ASP A 171 -6.44 -16.07 8.31
N GLU A 172 -7.18 -17.18 8.33
CA GLU A 172 -6.80 -18.35 9.15
C GLU A 172 -5.45 -18.96 8.70
N TYR A 173 -4.98 -18.56 7.51
CA TYR A 173 -3.82 -19.14 6.84
C TYR A 173 -2.67 -18.17 6.57
N GLY A 174 -2.70 -16.90 6.99
CA GLY A 174 -1.56 -15.96 7.07
C GLY A 174 -0.73 -15.67 5.82
N TYR A 175 -0.96 -16.33 4.68
CA TYR A 175 0.02 -16.38 3.58
C TYR A 175 -0.57 -16.17 2.19
N GLN A 176 -1.90 -16.18 2.03
CA GLN A 176 -2.50 -16.08 0.68
C GLN A 176 -2.48 -14.65 0.15
N LEU A 177 -2.49 -13.69 1.06
CA LEU A 177 -2.67 -12.27 0.78
C LEU A 177 -1.57 -11.43 1.44
N ASP A 178 -0.53 -12.09 1.96
CA ASP A 178 0.63 -11.45 2.59
C ASP A 178 1.58 -10.97 1.48
N GLY A 179 2.02 -9.71 1.58
CA GLY A 179 2.80 -9.03 0.53
C GLY A 179 1.98 -8.55 -0.66
N ASN A 180 0.65 -8.45 -0.53
CA ASN A 180 -0.19 -7.75 -1.50
C ASN A 180 -0.62 -6.41 -0.90
N THR A 181 -0.52 -5.32 -1.65
CA THR A 181 -1.07 -4.01 -1.24
C THR A 181 -2.60 -4.02 -1.32
N ARG A 182 -3.28 -3.92 -0.18
CA ARG A 182 -4.74 -4.12 -0.10
C ARG A 182 -5.46 -3.07 0.72
N LEU A 183 -6.75 -2.87 0.40
CA LEU A 183 -7.70 -2.18 1.28
C LEU A 183 -8.48 -3.20 2.11
N ILE A 184 -8.44 -3.09 3.43
CA ILE A 184 -9.23 -3.92 4.36
C ILE A 184 -10.18 -3.07 5.21
N ASN A 185 -11.14 -3.74 5.85
CA ASN A 185 -12.22 -3.11 6.62
C ASN A 185 -12.92 -2.02 5.79
N ALA A 186 -13.09 -2.27 4.49
CA ALA A 186 -13.46 -1.23 3.56
C ALA A 186 -14.97 -0.97 3.52
N ASP A 187 -15.32 0.31 3.41
CA ASP A 187 -16.65 0.82 3.09
C ASP A 187 -16.73 1.17 1.61
N VAL A 188 -17.78 0.71 0.94
CA VAL A 188 -17.97 0.86 -0.52
C VAL A 188 -19.16 1.76 -0.82
N THR A 189 -18.96 2.77 -1.66
CA THR A 189 -20.02 3.58 -2.25
C THR A 189 -20.05 3.39 -3.76
N VAL A 190 -21.17 2.95 -4.32
CA VAL A 190 -21.36 2.86 -5.78
C VAL A 190 -21.72 4.23 -6.34
N ASN A 191 -20.85 4.77 -7.20
CA ASN A 191 -21.04 6.06 -7.85
C ASN A 191 -21.89 5.91 -9.12
N SER A 192 -21.66 4.84 -9.90
CA SER A 192 -22.44 4.50 -11.10
C SER A 192 -22.30 3.02 -11.45
N SER A 193 -23.17 2.51 -12.32
CA SER A 193 -23.24 1.09 -12.68
C SER A 193 -23.29 0.85 -14.18
N GLY A 194 -22.78 -0.30 -14.61
CA GLY A 194 -22.84 -0.75 -16.01
C GLY A 194 -21.89 0.00 -16.94
N ASN A 195 -20.79 0.52 -16.39
CA ASN A 195 -19.71 1.14 -17.16
C ASN A 195 -18.87 0.07 -17.88
N ASP A 196 -18.13 0.50 -18.89
CA ASP A 196 -17.12 -0.35 -19.51
C ASP A 196 -16.01 -0.65 -18.50
N THR A 197 -15.60 -1.91 -18.39
CA THR A 197 -14.43 -2.29 -17.60
C THR A 197 -13.15 -1.85 -18.31
N PRO A 198 -12.08 -1.51 -17.57
CA PRO A 198 -10.75 -1.31 -18.15
C PRO A 198 -10.37 -2.46 -19.08
N ALA A 199 -9.69 -2.13 -20.18
CA ALA A 199 -9.23 -3.14 -21.12
C ALA A 199 -8.25 -4.09 -20.41
N PRO A 200 -8.43 -5.42 -20.53
CA PRO A 200 -7.51 -6.36 -19.92
C PRO A 200 -6.09 -6.17 -20.44
N LEU A 201 -5.11 -6.16 -19.55
CA LEU A 201 -3.71 -6.12 -19.93
C LEU A 201 -3.28 -7.49 -20.47
N VAL A 202 -2.70 -7.53 -21.67
CA VAL A 202 -2.16 -8.77 -22.22
C VAL A 202 -0.87 -9.11 -21.49
N ALA A 203 -0.85 -10.28 -20.84
CA ALA A 203 0.29 -10.77 -20.08
C ALA A 203 0.67 -12.18 -20.53
N SER A 204 1.95 -12.52 -20.43
CA SER A 204 2.47 -13.86 -20.61
C SER A 204 2.52 -14.61 -19.27
N CYS A 205 2.70 -15.94 -19.31
CA CYS A 205 2.96 -16.70 -18.09
C CYS A 205 4.31 -16.33 -17.45
N GLU A 206 5.24 -15.79 -18.22
CA GLU A 206 6.54 -15.31 -17.74
C GLU A 206 6.37 -14.00 -16.95
N ASP A 207 5.43 -13.13 -17.33
CA ASP A 207 5.17 -11.89 -16.57
C ASP A 207 4.51 -12.17 -15.21
N LEU A 208 3.69 -13.23 -15.14
CA LEU A 208 2.86 -13.56 -13.97
C LEU A 208 3.47 -14.61 -13.04
N THR A 209 4.70 -15.06 -13.28
CA THR A 209 5.39 -15.97 -12.37
C THR A 209 5.88 -15.19 -11.14
N GLN A 210 5.82 -15.80 -9.95
CA GLN A 210 6.25 -15.15 -8.69
C GLN A 210 7.72 -14.70 -8.67
N THR A 211 8.53 -15.18 -9.62
CA THR A 211 9.94 -14.82 -9.75
C THR A 211 10.21 -13.82 -10.87
N ALA A 212 9.17 -13.27 -11.50
CA ALA A 212 9.34 -12.20 -12.48
C ALA A 212 9.74 -10.91 -11.77
N GLU A 213 10.51 -10.07 -12.48
CA GLU A 213 11.01 -8.81 -11.94
C GLU A 213 9.89 -7.82 -11.62
N GLU A 214 8.75 -7.91 -12.33
CA GLU A 214 7.65 -6.94 -12.26
C GLU A 214 6.31 -7.61 -11.91
N VAL A 215 6.31 -8.76 -11.23
CA VAL A 215 5.07 -9.48 -10.92
C VAL A 215 4.11 -8.65 -10.06
N GLU A 216 4.64 -7.83 -9.15
CA GLU A 216 3.87 -6.92 -8.29
C GLU A 216 3.05 -5.92 -9.09
N SER A 217 3.57 -5.47 -10.24
CA SER A 217 2.87 -4.54 -11.13
C SER A 217 1.56 -5.09 -11.71
N TYR A 218 1.31 -6.40 -11.58
CA TYR A 218 0.07 -7.06 -12.02
C TYR A 218 -0.90 -7.33 -10.87
N GLU A 219 -0.56 -6.96 -9.63
CA GLU A 219 -1.43 -7.16 -8.49
C GLU A 219 -2.78 -6.44 -8.67
N GLY A 220 -3.88 -7.16 -8.48
CA GLY A 220 -5.24 -6.62 -8.67
C GLY A 220 -5.59 -6.23 -10.11
N VAL A 221 -4.68 -6.39 -11.09
CA VAL A 221 -4.89 -6.02 -12.48
C VAL A 221 -5.65 -7.10 -13.24
N LEU A 222 -6.67 -6.69 -13.99
CA LEU A 222 -7.39 -7.50 -14.96
C LEU A 222 -6.46 -7.83 -16.13
N VAL A 223 -5.99 -9.07 -16.15
CA VAL A 223 -5.11 -9.58 -17.18
C VAL A 223 -5.84 -10.50 -18.17
N LYS A 224 -5.26 -10.63 -19.35
CA LYS A 224 -5.65 -11.60 -20.37
C LYS A 224 -4.40 -12.34 -20.85
N LEU A 225 -4.38 -13.65 -20.67
CA LEU A 225 -3.39 -14.50 -21.32
C LEU A 225 -3.92 -14.95 -22.68
N GLU A 226 -3.07 -14.89 -23.70
CA GLU A 226 -3.38 -15.31 -25.07
C GLU A 226 -2.54 -16.51 -25.47
N ASN A 227 -3.10 -17.38 -26.33
CA ASN A 227 -2.40 -18.54 -26.90
C ASN A 227 -1.78 -19.50 -25.85
N VAL A 228 -2.41 -19.61 -24.68
CA VAL A 228 -1.92 -20.48 -23.60
C VAL A 228 -2.12 -21.97 -23.93
N THR A 229 -1.15 -22.79 -23.52
CA THR A 229 -1.31 -24.25 -23.49
C THR A 229 -1.44 -24.69 -22.04
N VAL A 230 -2.60 -25.21 -21.66
CA VAL A 230 -2.79 -25.80 -20.33
C VAL A 230 -2.16 -27.19 -20.32
N SER A 231 -1.00 -27.32 -19.66
CA SER A 231 -0.22 -28.55 -19.61
C SER A 231 -0.71 -29.55 -18.55
N SER A 232 -1.36 -29.06 -17.50
CA SER A 232 -1.97 -29.86 -16.43
C SER A 232 -3.11 -29.09 -15.78
N VAL A 233 -4.11 -29.82 -15.27
CA VAL A 233 -5.12 -29.29 -14.36
C VAL A 233 -5.11 -30.09 -13.07
N ASN A 234 -5.29 -29.43 -11.93
CA ASN A 234 -5.41 -30.03 -10.62
C ASN A 234 -6.80 -29.75 -10.02
N ALA A 235 -7.05 -30.27 -8.81
CA ALA A 235 -8.36 -30.18 -8.15
C ALA A 235 -8.78 -28.75 -7.75
N TYR A 236 -7.88 -27.78 -7.80
CA TYR A 236 -8.09 -26.37 -7.45
C TYR A 236 -8.22 -25.44 -8.66
N ASP A 237 -7.94 -25.92 -9.89
CA ASP A 237 -7.97 -25.06 -11.09
C ASP A 237 -9.41 -24.76 -11.57
N TRP A 238 -10.41 -25.46 -11.02
CA TRP A 238 -11.84 -25.29 -11.31
C TRP A 238 -12.69 -25.67 -10.09
N SER A 239 -13.30 -24.68 -9.44
CA SER A 239 -14.43 -24.88 -8.51
C SER A 239 -15.53 -23.88 -8.78
#